data_AF-A0A957X0D3-F1
#
_entry.id   AF-A0A957X0D3-F1
#
_cell.length_a   1.000
_cell.length_b   1.000
_cell.length_c   1.000
_cell.angle_alpha   90.00
_cell.angle_beta   90.00
_cell.angle_gamma   90.00
#
_symmetry.space_group_name_H-M   'P 1'
#
loop_
_entity.id
_entity.type
_entity.pdbx_description
1 polymer ?
#
loop_
_entity_poly.entity_id
_entity_poly.type
_entity_poly.pdbx_seq_one_letter_code
_entity_poly.pdbx_strand_id
1 'polypeptide(L)' 'ALHRETSGSTLLIVAQRVGTILNADQILVIDNGEIVGRGKHHDLLRNCDVKLEIALSQLSEDELKQA' A
#
# COMPACT_ATOMS: atom_id res chain seq x y z
N ALA A 1 15.37 -9.04 -5.73
CA ALA A 1 16.60 -9.08 -4.93
C ALA A 1 16.32 -8.93 -3.43
N LEU A 2 15.76 -7.78 -2.99
CA LEU A 2 15.55 -7.48 -1.56
C LEU A 2 14.78 -8.57 -0.78
N HIS A 3 13.72 -9.13 -1.38
CA HIS A 3 12.90 -10.16 -0.73
C HIS A 3 13.68 -11.45 -0.39
N ARG A 4 14.68 -11.80 -1.22
CA ARG A 4 15.49 -13.01 -1.03
C ARG A 4 16.50 -12.85 0.12
N GLU A 5 17.10 -11.66 0.24
CA GLU A 5 18.08 -11.32 1.27
C GLU A 5 17.44 -11.03 2.64
N THR A 6 16.15 -10.68 2.65
CA THR A 6 15.40 -10.36 3.88
C THR A 6 14.46 -11.49 4.33
N SER A 7 14.59 -12.67 3.72
CA SER A 7 13.77 -13.84 4.06
C SER A 7 13.90 -14.18 5.55
N GLY A 8 12.77 -14.28 6.25
CA GLY A 8 12.70 -14.57 7.68
C GLY A 8 12.91 -13.37 8.60
N SER A 9 13.12 -12.17 8.07
CA SER A 9 13.20 -10.93 8.85
C SER A 9 11.89 -10.13 8.78
N THR A 10 11.61 -9.32 9.80
CA THR A 10 10.54 -8.31 9.72
C THR A 10 11.02 -7.14 8.88
N LEU A 11 10.30 -6.83 7.81
CA LEU A 11 10.62 -5.73 6.90
C LEU A 11 9.63 -4.58 7.08
N LEU A 12 10.13 -3.43 7.56
CA LEU A 12 9.36 -2.19 7.62
C LEU A 12 9.75 -1.29 6.44
N ILE A 13 8.80 -0.99 5.56
CA ILE A 13 9.01 -0.17 4.37
C ILE A 13 8.19 1.11 4.48
N VAL A 14 8.85 2.26 4.32
CA VAL A 14 8.18 3.55 4.11
C VAL A 14 8.24 3.86 2.61
N ALA A 15 7.07 3.94 1.96
CA ALA A 15 6.98 4.11 0.52
C ALA A 15 5.86 5.06 0.13
N GLN A 16 6.08 5.78 -0.98
CA GLN A 16 5.10 6.68 -1.61
C GLN A 16 4.43 6.06 -2.84
N ARG A 17 5.07 5.08 -3.50
CA ARG A 17 4.54 4.42 -4.70
C ARG A 17 3.81 3.14 -4.34
N VAL A 18 2.64 2.94 -4.93
CA VAL A 18 1.79 1.76 -4.70
C VAL A 18 2.52 0.46 -5.07
N GLY A 19 3.28 0.46 -6.17
CA GLY A 19 4.05 -0.69 -6.63
C GLY A 19 4.98 -1.31 -5.57
N THR A 20 5.53 -0.50 -4.67
CA THR A 20 6.45 -0.95 -3.63
C THR A 20 5.75 -1.69 -2.49
N ILE A 21 4.47 -1.39 -2.24
CA ILE A 21 3.70 -1.91 -1.10
C ILE A 21 2.69 -3.00 -1.49
N LEU A 22 2.52 -3.28 -2.79
CA LEU A 22 1.57 -4.28 -3.31
C LEU A 22 1.73 -5.66 -2.68
N ASN A 23 2.99 -6.09 -2.47
CA ASN A 23 3.32 -7.40 -1.93
C ASN A 23 3.48 -7.42 -0.41
N ALA A 24 3.14 -6.35 0.29
CA ALA A 24 3.26 -6.30 1.74
C ALA A 24 2.16 -7.14 2.41
N ASP A 25 2.53 -7.89 3.45
CA ASP A 25 1.58 -8.65 4.26
C ASP A 25 0.59 -7.75 5.00
N GLN A 26 1.04 -6.54 5.37
CA GLN A 26 0.24 -5.51 6.01
C GLN A 26 0.69 -4.12 5.55
N ILE A 27 -0.28 -3.27 5.21
CA ILE A 27 -0.08 -1.86 4.87
C ILE A 27 -0.74 -1.01 5.96
N LEU A 28 -0.02 0.00 6.44
CA LEU A 28 -0.52 1.03 7.34
C LEU A 28 -0.58 2.36 6.60
N VAL A 29 -1.74 3.00 6.61
CA VAL A 29 -1.95 4.34 6.05
C VAL A 29 -1.92 5.32 7.20
N ILE A 30 -1.03 6.30 7.12
CA ILE A 30 -0.89 7.35 8.12
C ILE A 30 -1.36 8.66 7.50
N ASP A 31 -2.23 9.38 8.20
CA ASP A 31 -2.61 10.75 7.88
C ASP A 31 -2.59 11.58 9.16
N ASN A 32 -1.99 12.77 9.10
CA ASN A 32 -1.84 13.68 10.25
C ASN A 32 -1.28 13.02 11.54
N GLY A 33 -0.40 12.02 11.39
CA GLY A 33 0.20 11.29 12.52
C GLY A 33 -0.65 10.16 13.10
N GLU A 34 -1.85 9.93 12.57
CA GLU A 34 -2.80 8.89 12.99
C GLU A 34 -2.87 7.75 11.95
N ILE A 35 -3.12 6.52 12.39
CA ILE A 35 -3.33 5.39 11.48
C ILE A 35 -4.79 5.40 11.03
N VAL A 36 -5.02 5.80 9.78
CA VAL A 36 -6.36 5.89 9.17
C VAL A 36 -6.75 4.64 8.37
N GLY A 37 -5.82 3.70 8.18
CA GLY A 37 -6.10 2.44 7.49
C GLY A 37 -5.07 1.35 7.79
N ARG A 38 -5.54 0.12 7.90
CA ARG A 38 -4.71 -1.07 8.13
C ARG A 38 -5.27 -2.28 7.39
N GLY A 39 -4.45 -2.97 6.61
CA GLY A 39 -4.88 -4.17 5.89
C GLY A 39 -3.98 -4.50 4.71
N LYS A 40 -4.38 -5.46 3.88
CA LYS A 40 -3.71 -5.71 2.59
C LYS A 40 -4.20 -4.71 1.55
N HIS A 41 -3.50 -4.63 0.42
CA HIS A 41 -3.84 -3.70 -0.64
C HIS A 41 -5.31 -3.82 -1.10
N HIS A 42 -5.77 -5.05 -1.38
CA HIS A 42 -7.14 -5.30 -1.84
C HIS A 42 -8.22 -4.99 -0.79
N ASP A 43 -7.94 -5.20 0.50
CA ASP A 43 -8.87 -4.90 1.59
C ASP A 43 -9.01 -3.38 1.76
N LEU A 44 -7.88 -2.68 1.65
CA LEU A 44 -7.83 -1.23 1.76
C LEU A 44 -8.48 -0.51 0.57
N LEU A 45 -8.55 -1.15 -0.61
CA LEU A 45 -9.28 -0.63 -1.77
C LEU A 45 -10.80 -0.80 -1.65
N ARG A 46 -11.28 -1.87 -0.98
CA ARG A 46 -12.73 -2.13 -0.85
C ARG A 46 -13.40 -1.38 0.28
N ASN A 47 -12.67 -1.09 1.36
CA ASN A 47 -13.28 -0.69 2.64
C ASN A 47 -12.94 0.75 3.09
N CYS A 48 -12.29 1.57 2.25
CA CYS A 48 -11.85 2.90 2.68
C CYS A 48 -12.09 3.96 1.60
N ASP A 49 -13.22 4.68 1.71
CA ASP A 49 -13.60 5.78 0.82
C ASP A 49 -12.53 6.89 0.79
N VAL A 50 -11.82 7.11 1.90
CA VAL A 50 -10.74 8.11 2.05
C VAL A 50 -9.50 7.78 1.21
N LYS A 51 -9.35 6.52 0.77
CA LYS A 51 -8.13 6.05 0.10
C LYS A 51 -8.22 6.11 -1.42
N LEU A 52 -9.42 6.12 -1.99
CA LEU A 52 -9.58 6.13 -3.44
C LEU A 52 -8.98 7.41 -4.05
N GLU A 53 -9.18 8.57 -3.42
CA GLU A 53 -8.73 9.86 -3.96
C GLU A 53 -7.19 10.02 -3.97
N ILE A 54 -6.50 9.52 -2.92
CA ILE A 54 -5.02 9.58 -2.82
C ILE A 54 -4.37 8.46 -3.65
N ALA A 55 -4.97 7.28 -3.72
CA ALA A 55 -4.48 6.19 -4.58
C ALA A 55 -4.66 6.57 -6.06
N LEU A 56 -5.83 7.07 -6.46
CA LEU A 56 -6.12 7.51 -7.83
C LEU A 56 -5.22 8.66 -8.30
N SER A 57 -4.83 9.58 -7.41
CA SER A 57 -3.95 10.69 -7.77
C SER A 57 -2.48 10.30 -7.94
N GLN A 58 -2.10 9.07 -7.54
CA GLN A 58 -0.73 8.55 -7.59
C GLN A 58 -0.60 7.31 -8.50
N LEU A 59 -1.71 6.68 -8.90
CA LEU A 59 -1.75 5.55 -9.83
C LEU A 59 -1.70 6.05 -11.26
N SER A 60 -0.86 5.44 -12.09
CA SER A 60 -0.94 5.64 -13.53
C SER A 60 -2.22 4.99 -14.06
N GLU A 61 -2.80 5.49 -15.16
CA GLU A 61 -4.05 4.94 -15.76
C GLU A 61 -4.00 3.41 -15.98
N ASP A 62 -2.80 2.86 -16.18
CA ASP A 62 -2.59 1.43 -16.41
C ASP A 62 -2.74 0.56 -15.15
N GLU A 63 -2.42 1.10 -13.97
CA GLU A 63 -2.56 0.38 -12.70
C GLU A 63 -4.02 0.38 -12.20
N LEU A 64 -4.78 1.41 -12.61
CA LEU A 64 -6.22 1.52 -12.36
C LEU A 64 -7.05 0.45 -13.07
N LYS A 65 -6.60 0.01 -14.26
CA LYS A 65 -7.30 -1.01 -15.06
C LYS A 65 -7.05 -2.44 -14.56
N GLN A 66 -6.09 -2.64 -13.66
CA GLN A 66 -5.73 -3.95 -13.11
C GLN A 66 -6.21 -4.15 -11.65
N ALA A 67 -6.84 -3.14 -11.06
CA ALA A 67 -7.37 -3.17 -9.69
C ALA A 67 -8.77 -3.79 -9.59
#